data_AF-A0A9R1P6S2-F1
#
_entry.id   AF-A0A9R1P6S2-F1
#
_cell.length_a   1.000
_cell.length_b   1.000
_cell.length_c   1.000
_cell.angle_alpha   90.00
_cell.angle_beta   90.00
_cell.angle_gamma   90.00
#
_symmetry.space_group_name_H-M   'P 1'
#
loop_
_entity.id
_entity.type
_entity.pdbx_description
1 polymer ?
#
loop_
_entity_poly.entity_id
_entity_poly.type
_entity_poly.pdbx_seq_one_letter_code
_entity_poly.pdbx_strand_id
1 'polypeptide(L)'
;MGLLLLLQVLLAAAAARAPAAQAWGKEGHYMTCKITDGFLTSEASAAVKELLPSWANGELAEVCAWADKQRFRYRWSSPLHFADTPGDCNFSYASTYALPSCLF
;
A
#
# COMPACT_ATOMS: atom_id res chain seq x y z
N MET A 1 -32.16 -7.49 -23.48
CA MET A 1 -32.03 -6.39 -22.48
C MET A 1 -32.12 -6.86 -21.03
N GLY A 2 -33.15 -7.62 -20.62
CA GLY A 2 -33.38 -7.93 -19.18
C GLY A 2 -32.24 -8.70 -18.49
N LEU A 3 -31.63 -9.69 -19.16
CA LEU A 3 -30.52 -10.46 -18.60
C LEU A 3 -29.25 -9.63 -18.39
N LEU A 4 -28.96 -8.68 -19.30
CA LEU A 4 -27.83 -7.76 -19.15
C LEU A 4 -28.06 -6.79 -17.99
N LEU A 5 -29.28 -6.27 -17.83
CA LEU A 5 -29.64 -5.41 -16.70
C LEU A 5 -29.54 -6.14 -15.36
N LEU A 6 -30.02 -7.39 -15.30
CA LEU A 6 -29.86 -8.25 -14.14
C LEU A 6 -28.39 -8.50 -13.79
N LEU A 7 -27.55 -8.82 -14.80
CA LEU A 7 -26.11 -9.01 -14.59
C LEU A 7 -25.43 -7.74 -14.05
N GLN A 8 -25.78 -6.57 -14.58
CA GLN A 8 -25.26 -5.27 -14.13
C GLN A 8 -25.65 -4.97 -12.68
N VAL A 9 -26.91 -5.23 -12.31
CA VAL A 9 -27.41 -5.04 -10.94
C VAL A 9 -26.72 -6.00 -9.97
N LEU A 10 -26.51 -7.26 -10.36
CA LEU A 10 -25.79 -8.24 -9.53
C LEU A 10 -24.32 -7.86 -9.33
N LEU A 11 -23.64 -7.37 -10.37
CA LEU A 11 -22.25 -6.88 -10.26
C LEU A 11 -22.15 -5.67 -9.32
N ALA A 12 -23.06 -4.70 -9.45
CA ALA A 12 -23.08 -3.51 -8.60
C ALA A 12 -23.35 -3.86 -7.13
N ALA A 13 -24.30 -4.77 -6.88
CA ALA A 13 -24.60 -5.24 -5.53
C ALA A 13 -23.44 -6.01 -4.90
N ALA A 14 -22.69 -6.80 -5.68
CA ALA A 14 -21.48 -7.47 -5.20
C ALA A 14 -20.36 -6.47 -4.84
N ALA A 15 -20.15 -5.45 -5.67
CA ALA A 15 -19.14 -4.41 -5.42
C ALA A 15 -19.46 -3.55 -4.19
N ALA A 16 -20.74 -3.23 -3.96
CA ALA A 16 -21.18 -2.41 -2.82
C ALA A 16 -20.98 -3.08 -1.45
N ARG A 17 -20.79 -4.40 -1.40
CA ARG A 17 -20.55 -5.15 -0.16
C ARG A 17 -19.06 -5.33 0.16
N ALA A 18 -18.16 -4.97 -0.74
CA ALA A 18 -16.74 -4.98 -0.45
C ALA A 18 -16.42 -3.84 0.54
N PRO A 19 -15.75 -4.12 1.66
CA PRO A 19 -15.20 -3.07 2.51
C PRO A 19 -14.33 -2.17 1.64
N ALA A 20 -14.58 -0.86 1.64
CA ALA A 20 -13.68 0.10 1.02
C ALA A 20 -12.40 0.13 1.85
N ALA A 21 -11.42 -0.71 1.49
CA ALA A 21 -10.08 -0.58 2.02
C ALA A 21 -9.60 0.84 1.67
N GLN A 22 -9.46 1.70 2.68
CA GLN A 22 -8.85 3.02 2.54
C GLN A 22 -7.35 2.81 2.37
N ALA A 23 -6.94 2.33 1.20
CA ALA A 23 -5.54 2.20 0.84
C ALA A 23 -4.98 3.58 0.50
N TRP A 24 -3.70 3.79 0.81
CA TRP A 24 -3.00 5.00 0.42
C TRP A 24 -2.69 4.98 -1.07
N GLY A 25 -3.03 6.07 -1.76
CA GLY A 25 -2.44 6.39 -3.06
C GLY A 25 -1.13 7.17 -2.87
N LYS A 26 -0.63 7.76 -3.96
CA LYS A 26 0.59 8.59 -3.96
C LYS A 26 0.57 9.65 -2.83
N GLU A 27 -0.52 10.38 -2.70
CA GLU A 27 -0.65 11.46 -1.71
C GLU A 27 -0.62 10.93 -0.26
N GLY A 28 -1.19 9.74 -0.02
CA GLY A 28 -1.13 9.09 1.27
C GLY A 28 0.30 8.74 1.67
N HIS A 29 1.02 8.07 0.77
CA HIS A 29 2.44 7.77 0.97
C HIS A 29 3.29 9.02 1.17
N TYR A 30 3.03 10.07 0.40
CA TYR A 30 3.72 11.35 0.54
C TYR A 30 3.48 11.96 1.93
N MET A 31 2.22 12.14 2.32
CA MET A 31 1.87 12.74 3.62
C MET A 31 2.43 11.95 4.81
N THR A 32 2.34 10.61 4.80
CA THR A 32 2.92 9.78 5.86
C THR A 32 4.41 10.04 6.01
N CYS A 33 5.17 10.03 4.90
CA CYS A 33 6.61 10.27 4.94
C CYS A 33 6.98 11.73 5.29
N LYS A 34 6.18 12.72 4.86
CA LYS A 34 6.36 14.11 5.29
C LYS A 34 6.22 14.29 6.78
N ILE A 35 5.25 13.60 7.38
CA ILE A 35 5.07 13.60 8.83
C ILE A 35 6.28 12.92 9.47
N THR A 36 6.71 11.75 8.96
CA THR A 36 7.89 11.02 9.46
C THR A 36 9.15 11.88 9.50
N ASP A 37 9.43 12.69 8.47
CA ASP A 37 10.60 13.59 8.44
C ASP A 37 10.71 14.48 9.69
N GLY A 38 9.58 14.90 10.27
CA GLY A 38 9.52 15.71 11.49
C GLY A 38 9.79 14.95 12.79
N PHE A 39 9.79 13.62 12.75
CA PHE A 39 10.01 12.75 13.92
C PHE A 39 11.35 12.00 13.89
N LEU A 40 12.13 12.12 12.81
CA LEU A 40 13.45 11.51 12.73
C LEU A 40 14.43 12.20 13.68
N THR A 41 15.31 11.42 14.32
CA THR A 41 16.47 11.98 15.03
C THR A 41 17.45 12.64 14.04
N SER A 42 18.38 13.44 14.54
CA SER A 42 19.46 14.02 13.72
C SER A 42 20.23 12.95 12.94
N GLU A 43 20.55 11.84 13.61
CA GLU A 43 21.32 10.73 13.03
C GLU A 43 20.50 10.02 11.95
N ALA A 44 19.21 9.75 12.21
CA ALA A 44 18.33 9.12 11.25
C ALA A 44 18.07 10.02 10.03
N SER A 45 17.87 11.32 10.24
CA SER A 45 17.68 12.29 9.15
C SER A 45 18.93 12.38 8.27
N ALA A 46 20.12 12.38 8.86
CA ALA A 46 21.37 12.37 8.11
C ALA A 46 21.52 11.09 7.27
N ALA A 47 21.28 9.93 7.87
CA ALA A 47 21.35 8.64 7.17
C ALA A 47 20.32 8.54 6.02
N VAL A 48 19.08 8.99 6.24
CA VAL A 48 18.06 9.04 5.18
C VAL A 48 18.52 9.92 4.02
N LYS A 49 19.00 11.15 4.32
CA LYS A 49 19.47 12.08 3.29
C LYS A 49 20.68 11.56 2.50
N GLU A 50 21.56 10.78 3.13
CA GLU A 50 22.69 10.12 2.46
C GLU A 50 22.24 9.04 1.48
N LEU A 51 21.18 8.30 1.81
CA LEU A 51 20.64 7.22 0.97
C LEU A 51 19.72 7.72 -0.17
N LEU A 52 19.15 8.91 -0.02
CA LEU A 52 18.21 9.45 -1.00
C LEU A 52 18.90 9.81 -2.32
N PRO A 53 18.25 9.54 -3.46
CA PRO A 53 18.76 9.96 -4.74
C PRO A 53 18.72 11.49 -4.87
N SER A 54 19.63 12.07 -5.65
CA SER A 54 19.78 13.53 -5.80
C SER A 54 18.49 14.23 -6.27
N TRP A 55 17.67 13.58 -7.08
CA TRP A 55 16.40 14.14 -7.57
C TRP A 55 15.34 14.31 -6.48
N ALA A 56 15.47 13.61 -5.34
CA ALA A 56 14.55 13.74 -4.22
C ALA A 56 14.83 14.99 -3.36
N ASN A 57 15.89 15.76 -3.65
CA ASN A 57 16.23 17.01 -2.97
C ASN A 57 16.28 16.90 -1.42
N GLY A 58 16.70 15.74 -0.92
CA GLY A 58 16.77 15.45 0.53
C GLY A 58 15.43 15.21 1.22
N GLU A 59 14.36 14.98 0.47
CA GLU A 59 12.99 14.79 0.97
C GLU A 59 12.55 13.33 0.85
N LEU A 60 12.25 12.67 1.96
CA LEU A 60 11.85 11.27 1.98
C LEU A 60 10.53 11.04 1.23
N ALA A 61 9.60 11.98 1.33
CA ALA A 61 8.28 11.86 0.72
C ALA A 61 8.29 11.75 -0.81
N GLU A 62 9.31 12.30 -1.48
CA GLU A 62 9.50 12.20 -2.93
C GLU A 62 9.69 10.76 -3.41
N VAL A 63 10.19 9.87 -2.54
CA VAL A 63 10.45 8.46 -2.89
C VAL A 63 9.41 7.49 -2.34
N CYS A 64 8.52 7.90 -1.44
CA CYS A 64 7.66 6.97 -0.70
C CYS A 64 6.59 6.24 -1.52
N ALA A 65 6.25 6.73 -2.72
CA ALA A 65 5.39 6.02 -3.67
C ALA A 65 6.18 5.16 -4.69
N TRP A 66 7.50 5.02 -4.53
CA TRP A 66 8.34 4.26 -5.47
C TRP A 66 7.96 2.78 -5.54
N ALA A 67 7.70 2.14 -4.40
CA ALA A 67 7.39 0.72 -4.32
C ALA A 67 6.14 0.36 -5.15
N ASP A 68 5.10 1.20 -5.11
CA ASP A 68 3.88 1.01 -5.89
C ASP A 68 4.12 1.02 -7.40
N LYS A 69 5.07 1.83 -7.87
CA LYS A 69 5.46 1.83 -9.28
C LYS A 69 6.26 0.58 -9.64
N GLN A 70 7.11 0.11 -8.73
CA GLN A 70 8.00 -1.02 -8.99
C GLN A 70 7.34 -2.38 -8.86
N ARG A 71 6.22 -2.52 -8.14
CA ARG A 71 5.56 -3.82 -7.94
C ARG A 71 5.14 -4.53 -9.24
N PHE A 72 5.01 -3.79 -10.35
CA PHE A 72 4.74 -4.34 -11.67
C PHE A 72 6.01 -4.86 -12.37
N ARG A 73 7.17 -4.28 -12.05
CA ARG A 73 8.49 -4.71 -12.53
C ARG A 73 9.04 -5.86 -11.68
N TYR A 74 9.00 -5.69 -10.36
CA TYR A 74 9.36 -6.68 -9.36
C TYR A 74 8.10 -7.37 -8.86
N ARG A 75 7.58 -8.32 -9.65
CA ARG A 75 6.28 -8.96 -9.38
C ARG A 75 6.21 -9.64 -8.01
N TRP A 76 7.33 -10.14 -7.52
CA TRP A 76 7.45 -10.72 -6.19
C TRP A 76 7.16 -9.72 -5.06
N SER A 77 7.30 -8.42 -5.31
CA SER A 77 7.05 -7.40 -4.28
C SER A 77 5.58 -7.03 -4.16
N SER A 78 4.73 -7.35 -5.15
CA SER A 78 3.30 -7.04 -5.11
C SER A 78 2.58 -7.55 -3.87
N PRO A 79 2.76 -8.81 -3.41
CA PRO A 79 2.11 -9.29 -2.19
C PRO A 79 2.66 -8.68 -0.90
N LEU A 80 3.78 -7.94 -0.94
CA LEU A 80 4.31 -7.27 0.26
C LEU A 80 3.47 -6.04 0.65
N HIS A 81 2.66 -5.51 -0.26
CA HIS A 81 1.87 -4.29 -0.03
C HIS A 81 0.59 -4.51 0.80
N PHE A 82 0.22 -5.75 1.08
CA PHE A 82 -1.02 -6.08 1.79
C PHE A 82 -0.92 -7.40 2.55
N ALA A 83 -1.86 -7.62 3.46
CA ALA A 83 -2.10 -8.89 4.11
C ALA A 83 -3.59 -9.22 4.02
N ASP A 84 -3.91 -10.32 3.33
CA ASP A 84 -5.29 -10.78 3.21
C ASP A 84 -5.72 -11.48 4.51
N THR A 85 -6.96 -11.22 4.93
CA THR A 85 -7.59 -11.87 6.09
C THR A 85 -8.82 -12.65 5.64
N PRO A 86 -9.25 -13.69 6.40
CA PRO A 86 -10.40 -14.52 6.03
C PRO A 86 -11.76 -13.78 6.18
N GLY A 87 -11.76 -12.48 6.46
CA GLY A 87 -12.98 -11.66 6.61
C GLY A 87 -13.63 -11.71 7.99
N ASP A 88 -12.94 -12.28 8.98
CA ASP A 88 -13.36 -12.32 10.39
C ASP A 88 -12.87 -11.09 11.20
N CYS A 89 -12.33 -10.08 10.50
CA CYS A 89 -11.73 -8.88 11.08
C CYS A 89 -10.56 -9.17 12.05
N ASN A 90 -9.90 -10.32 11.93
CA ASN A 90 -8.73 -10.67 12.73
C ASN A 90 -7.48 -10.86 11.85
N PHE A 91 -6.34 -10.39 12.32
CA PHE A 91 -5.05 -10.60 11.66
C PHE A 91 -4.23 -11.63 12.45
N SER A 92 -3.76 -12.67 11.75
CA SER A 92 -2.85 -13.67 12.30
C SER A 92 -1.69 -13.90 11.34
N TYR A 93 -0.49 -13.54 11.80
CA TYR A 93 0.75 -13.66 11.03
C TYR A 93 1.03 -15.10 10.59
N ALA A 94 0.74 -16.08 11.45
CA ALA A 94 1.00 -17.49 11.20
C ALA A 94 -0.15 -18.22 10.48
N SER A 95 -1.20 -17.51 10.05
CA SER A 95 -2.34 -18.16 9.39
C SER A 95 -1.97 -18.64 7.98
N THR A 96 -2.66 -19.67 7.51
CA THR A 96 -2.51 -20.22 6.16
C THR A 96 -2.93 -19.26 5.04
N TYR A 97 -3.54 -18.12 5.38
CA TYR A 97 -3.98 -17.08 4.44
C TYR A 97 -2.95 -15.95 4.28
N ALA A 98 -1.99 -15.83 5.21
CA ALA A 98 -0.87 -14.93 5.05
C ALA A 98 0.13 -15.56 4.07
N LEU A 99 0.46 -14.86 2.98
CA LEU A 99 1.57 -15.29 2.13
C LEU A 99 2.85 -15.28 2.98
N PRO A 100 3.85 -16.15 2.71
CA PRO A 100 5.11 -16.21 3.47
C PRO A 100 5.93 -14.90 3.48
N SER A 101 5.44 -13.88 2.79
CA SER A 101 6.08 -12.58 2.56
C SER A 101 4.98 -11.51 2.50
N CYS A 102 4.26 -11.30 3.61
CA CYS A 102 3.37 -10.15 3.78
C CYS A 102 4.06 -9.08 4.66
N LEU A 103 3.84 -7.81 4.30
CA LEU A 103 4.29 -6.57 4.95
C LEU A 103 5.75 -6.54 5.45
N PHE A 104 6.61 -5.90 4.65
CA PHE A 104 7.74 -5.09 5.10
C PHE A 104 7.34 -3.62 5.04
#